data_AF-A7GEG3-F1
#
_entry.id   AF-A7GEG3-F1
#
_cell.length_a   1.000
_cell.length_b   1.000
_cell.length_c   1.000
_cell.angle_alpha   90.00
_cell.angle_beta   90.00
_cell.angle_gamma   90.00
#
_symmetry.space_group_name_H-M   'P 1'
#
loop_
_entity.id
_entity.type
_entity.pdbx_description
1 polymer ?
#
loop_
_entity_poly.entity_id
_entity_poly.type
_entity_poly.pdbx_seq_one_letter_code
_entity_poly.pdbx_strand_id
1 'polypeptide(L)'
;MDNNKMYEAIVEVNTKGSLQEQAKKLYDEEKLYKKLIDTYNKEMQEIDDDELLTDLYLMRKKYKIRLDHTKNEMCYLNKRIIDTLDVIEKYVDVDMFCKLFEIEEYDEEDDYYGNILGSTSKIGYVCRTGLIYNEKLAKEIIEEDRTM
;
A
#
# COMPACT_ATOMS: atom_id res chain seq x y z
N MET A 1 -33.81 5.31 3.94
CA MET A 1 -33.38 4.26 2.98
C MET A 1 -31.90 3.91 3.25
N ASP A 2 -31.43 4.09 4.48
CA ASP A 2 -30.00 4.19 4.82
C ASP A 2 -29.39 2.90 5.36
N ASN A 3 -30.22 1.86 5.61
CA ASN A 3 -29.76 0.58 6.15
C ASN A 3 -28.92 -0.25 5.17
N ASN A 4 -28.99 -0.01 3.86
CA ASN A 4 -28.26 -0.84 2.89
C ASN A 4 -26.78 -0.46 2.80
N LYS A 5 -26.45 0.84 2.83
CA LYS A 5 -25.06 1.32 2.75
C LYS A 5 -24.26 1.02 4.02
N MET A 6 -24.89 1.14 5.18
CA MET A 6 -24.26 0.77 6.46
C MET A 6 -23.96 -0.73 6.52
N TYR A 7 -24.89 -1.58 6.07
CA TYR A 7 -24.67 -3.01 5.97
C TYR A 7 -23.56 -3.36 4.98
N GLU A 8 -23.57 -2.77 3.77
CA GLU A 8 -22.52 -2.96 2.77
C GLU A 8 -21.14 -2.57 3.28
N ALA A 9 -21.01 -1.45 4.00
CA ALA A 9 -19.73 -0.98 4.49
C ALA A 9 -19.25 -1.76 5.73
N ILE A 10 -20.14 -2.15 6.63
CA ILE A 10 -19.84 -3.10 7.72
C ILE A 10 -19.43 -4.46 7.14
N VAL A 11 -20.12 -4.92 6.10
CA VAL A 11 -19.78 -6.16 5.39
C VAL A 11 -18.45 -6.02 4.66
N GLU A 12 -18.14 -4.91 4.01
CA GLU A 12 -16.88 -4.72 3.29
C GLU A 12 -15.67 -4.65 4.24
N VAL A 13 -15.81 -3.93 5.37
CA VAL A 13 -14.81 -3.92 6.45
C VAL A 13 -14.63 -5.32 7.06
N ASN A 14 -15.70 -6.13 7.18
CA ASN A 14 -15.67 -7.41 7.90
C ASN A 14 -15.54 -8.69 7.03
N THR A 15 -15.84 -8.69 5.73
CA THR A 15 -16.01 -9.94 4.95
C THR A 15 -14.99 -10.17 3.83
N LYS A 16 -14.19 -9.18 3.46
CA LYS A 16 -13.04 -9.38 2.57
C LYS A 16 -11.76 -9.00 3.32
N GLY A 17 -11.24 -9.94 4.13
CA GLY A 17 -9.96 -9.87 4.88
C GLY A 17 -9.46 -8.44 5.06
N SER A 18 -9.84 -7.81 6.17
CA SER A 18 -9.99 -6.36 6.38
C SER A 18 -8.94 -5.48 5.67
N LEU A 19 -9.27 -4.22 5.35
CA LEU A 19 -8.34 -3.26 4.75
C LEU A 19 -6.98 -3.24 5.49
N GLN A 20 -7.02 -3.40 6.82
CA GLN A 20 -5.87 -3.54 7.70
C GLN A 20 -5.05 -4.81 7.41
N GLU A 21 -5.69 -5.96 7.21
CA GLU A 21 -5.03 -7.23 6.92
C GLU A 21 -4.39 -7.24 5.53
N GLN A 22 -5.06 -6.65 4.54
CA GLN A 22 -4.50 -6.40 3.21
C GLN A 22 -3.28 -5.47 3.28
N ALA A 23 -3.40 -4.35 4.00
CA ALA A 23 -2.28 -3.45 4.19
C ALA A 23 -1.09 -4.13 4.90
N LYS A 24 -1.35 -4.93 5.93
CA LYS A 24 -0.33 -5.70 6.64
C LYS A 24 0.42 -6.65 5.69
N LYS A 25 -0.31 -7.38 4.85
CA LYS A 25 0.27 -8.28 3.84
C LYS A 25 1.13 -7.51 2.85
N LEU A 26 0.63 -6.42 2.28
CA LEU A 26 1.38 -5.61 1.31
C LEU A 26 2.63 -4.99 1.92
N TYR A 27 2.56 -4.50 3.15
CA TYR A 27 3.72 -4.00 3.89
C TYR A 27 4.79 -5.09 4.07
N ASP A 28 4.39 -6.28 4.51
CA ASP A 28 5.32 -7.38 4.78
C ASP A 28 5.97 -7.89 3.48
N GLU A 29 5.20 -7.97 2.37
CA GLU A 29 5.72 -8.31 1.04
C GLU A 29 6.71 -7.26 0.51
N GLU A 30 6.38 -5.97 0.60
CA GLU A 30 7.25 -4.90 0.12
C GLU A 30 8.60 -4.90 0.86
N LYS A 31 8.56 -5.05 2.19
CA LYS A 31 9.76 -5.14 3.02
C LYS A 31 10.60 -6.36 2.68
N LEU A 32 9.96 -7.52 2.45
CA LEU A 32 10.64 -8.74 2.04
C LEU A 32 11.35 -8.57 0.69
N TYR A 33 10.65 -8.02 -0.31
CA TYR A 33 11.22 -7.87 -1.65
C TYR A 33 12.36 -6.85 -1.69
N LYS A 34 12.25 -5.72 -0.98
CA LYS A 34 13.36 -4.77 -0.80
C LYS A 34 14.59 -5.47 -0.22
N LYS A 35 14.41 -6.23 0.88
CA LYS A 35 15.50 -6.97 1.52
C LYS A 35 16.16 -7.97 0.56
N LEU A 36 15.36 -8.74 -0.19
CA LEU A 36 15.89 -9.72 -1.15
C LEU A 36 16.67 -9.04 -2.27
N ILE A 37 16.16 -7.93 -2.82
CA ILE A 37 16.88 -7.13 -3.83
C ILE A 37 18.24 -6.66 -3.29
N ASP A 38 18.28 -6.14 -2.07
CA ASP A 38 19.52 -5.70 -1.43
C ASP A 38 20.50 -6.84 -1.18
N THR A 39 20.01 -8.01 -0.76
CA THR A 39 20.82 -9.23 -0.62
C THR A 39 21.44 -9.62 -1.95
N TYR A 40 20.65 -9.74 -3.02
CA TYR A 40 21.19 -10.11 -4.33
C TYR A 40 22.17 -9.07 -4.87
N ASN A 41 21.93 -7.77 -4.65
CA ASN A 41 22.88 -6.74 -5.05
C ASN A 41 24.25 -6.88 -4.37
N LYS A 42 24.28 -7.29 -3.09
CA LYS A 42 25.52 -7.56 -2.36
C LYS A 42 26.22 -8.81 -2.88
N GLU A 43 25.47 -9.91 -3.03
CA GLU A 43 26.03 -11.16 -3.56
C GLU A 43 26.63 -10.97 -4.96
N MET A 44 25.97 -10.21 -5.83
CA MET A 44 26.48 -9.87 -7.16
C MET A 44 27.79 -9.05 -7.15
N GLN A 45 28.14 -8.37 -6.05
CA GLN A 45 29.41 -7.64 -5.93
C GLN A 45 30.57 -8.54 -5.51
N GLU A 46 30.27 -9.72 -4.96
CA GLU A 46 31.25 -10.63 -4.35
C GLU A 46 31.52 -11.88 -5.23
N ILE A 47 30.76 -12.07 -6.32
CA ILE A 47 30.81 -13.26 -7.17
C ILE A 47 31.51 -12.96 -8.48
N ASP A 48 32.52 -13.78 -8.79
CA ASP A 48 33.29 -13.76 -10.04
C ASP A 48 32.84 -14.83 -11.06
N ASP A 49 31.88 -15.70 -10.68
CA ASP A 49 31.33 -16.72 -11.56
C ASP A 49 30.20 -16.16 -12.45
N ASP A 50 30.41 -16.16 -13.76
CA ASP A 50 29.51 -15.55 -14.75
C ASP A 50 28.12 -16.22 -14.80
N GLU A 51 28.04 -17.55 -14.58
CA GLU A 51 26.78 -18.29 -14.61
C GLU A 51 25.95 -17.96 -13.37
N LEU A 52 26.59 -17.99 -12.19
CA LEU A 52 25.95 -17.61 -10.94
C LEU A 52 25.55 -16.13 -10.93
N LEU A 53 26.37 -15.24 -11.48
CA LEU A 53 26.05 -13.82 -11.60
C LEU A 53 24.78 -13.58 -12.45
N THR A 54 24.63 -14.35 -13.53
CA THR A 54 23.44 -14.32 -14.39
C THR A 54 22.19 -14.75 -13.63
N ASP A 55 22.26 -15.82 -12.85
CA ASP A 55 21.14 -16.30 -12.03
C ASP A 55 20.72 -15.27 -10.96
N LEU A 56 21.68 -14.67 -10.28
CA LEU A 56 21.42 -13.64 -9.28
C LEU A 56 20.78 -12.40 -9.91
N TYR A 57 21.22 -12.01 -11.12
CA TYR A 57 20.59 -10.93 -11.86
C TYR A 57 19.11 -11.25 -12.16
N LEU A 58 18.81 -12.46 -12.62
CA LEU A 58 17.43 -12.89 -12.91
C LEU A 58 16.56 -12.89 -11.65
N MET A 59 17.09 -13.38 -10.52
CA MET A 59 16.39 -13.37 -9.24
C MET A 59 16.12 -11.95 -8.74
N ARG A 60 17.12 -11.07 -8.81
CA ARG A 60 16.95 -9.64 -8.51
C ARG A 60 15.87 -9.01 -9.39
N LYS A 61 15.89 -9.27 -10.71
CA LYS A 61 14.91 -8.74 -11.66
C LYS A 61 13.49 -9.21 -11.32
N LYS A 62 13.32 -10.49 -10.98
CA LYS A 62 12.03 -11.05 -10.54
C LYS A 62 11.49 -10.31 -9.32
N TYR A 63 12.32 -10.04 -8.31
CA TYR A 63 11.85 -9.33 -7.12
C TYR A 63 11.60 -7.85 -7.34
N LYS A 64 12.30 -7.19 -8.28
CA LYS A 64 11.94 -5.84 -8.74
C LYS A 64 10.54 -5.80 -9.35
N ILE A 65 10.22 -6.74 -10.24
CA ILE A 65 8.88 -6.84 -10.85
C ILE A 65 7.81 -7.08 -9.78
N ARG A 66 8.07 -7.98 -8.81
CA ARG A 66 7.15 -8.23 -7.69
C ARG A 66 6.96 -7.01 -6.81
N LEU A 67 8.04 -6.27 -6.53
CA LEU A 67 7.98 -5.05 -5.74
C LEU A 67 7.12 -3.98 -6.43
N ASP A 68 7.28 -3.81 -7.75
CA ASP A 68 6.45 -2.88 -8.52
C ASP A 68 4.97 -3.32 -8.53
N HIS A 69 4.70 -4.61 -8.68
CA HIS A 69 3.34 -5.16 -8.52
C HIS A 69 2.77 -4.87 -7.13
N THR A 70 3.52 -5.12 -6.06
CA THR A 70 3.08 -4.83 -4.69
C THR A 70 2.76 -3.35 -4.51
N LYS A 71 3.53 -2.44 -5.10
CA LYS A 71 3.24 -0.99 -5.04
C LYS A 71 1.99 -0.61 -5.81
N ASN A 72 1.75 -1.21 -6.98
CA ASN A 72 0.49 -1.06 -7.70
C ASN A 72 -0.71 -1.52 -6.85
N GLU A 73 -0.59 -2.65 -6.17
CA GLU A 73 -1.64 -3.13 -5.25
C GLU A 73 -1.86 -2.17 -4.07
N MET A 74 -0.81 -1.52 -3.56
CA MET A 74 -0.96 -0.45 -2.56
C MET A 74 -1.75 0.74 -3.13
N CYS A 75 -1.51 1.13 -4.38
CA CYS A 75 -2.29 2.17 -5.06
C CYS A 75 -3.79 1.79 -5.18
N TYR A 76 -4.08 0.54 -5.53
CA TYR A 76 -5.46 0.04 -5.58
C TYR A 76 -6.11 0.00 -4.20
N LEU A 77 -5.37 -0.41 -3.17
CA LEU A 77 -5.87 -0.40 -1.80
C LEU A 77 -6.18 1.02 -1.32
N ASN A 78 -5.37 2.02 -1.68
CA ASN A 78 -5.65 3.42 -1.34
C ASN A 78 -7.00 3.87 -1.86
N LYS A 79 -7.27 3.61 -3.15
CA LYS A 79 -8.56 3.95 -3.75
C LYS A 79 -9.71 3.29 -2.98
N ARG A 80 -9.58 2.01 -2.66
CA ARG A 80 -10.60 1.28 -1.90
C ARG A 80 -10.80 1.81 -0.48
N ILE A 81 -9.72 2.22 0.20
CA ILE A 81 -9.81 2.85 1.51
C ILE A 81 -10.61 4.14 1.40
N ILE A 82 -10.25 5.04 0.48
CA ILE A 82 -10.96 6.30 0.26
C ILE A 82 -12.45 6.04 -0.03
N ASP A 83 -12.74 5.18 -1.00
CA ASP A 83 -14.11 4.82 -1.38
C ASP A 83 -14.91 4.24 -0.18
N THR A 84 -14.24 3.51 0.72
CA THR A 84 -14.87 2.95 1.93
C THR A 84 -15.14 4.04 2.97
N LEU A 85 -14.16 4.92 3.21
CA LEU A 85 -14.25 6.03 4.18
C LEU A 85 -15.39 6.99 3.83
N ASP A 86 -15.52 7.36 2.55
CA ASP A 86 -16.63 8.19 2.03
C ASP A 86 -18.02 7.64 2.40
N VAL A 87 -18.14 6.32 2.59
CA VAL A 87 -19.39 5.67 2.97
C VAL A 87 -19.55 5.56 4.49
N ILE A 88 -18.48 5.22 5.22
CA ILE A 88 -18.55 4.90 6.65
C ILE A 88 -18.44 6.10 7.58
N GLU A 89 -17.78 7.19 7.17
CA GLU A 89 -17.43 8.30 8.06
C GLU A 89 -18.65 8.92 8.74
N LYS A 90 -19.80 8.98 8.04
CA LYS A 90 -21.06 9.46 8.61
C LYS A 90 -21.76 8.51 9.59
N TYR A 91 -21.25 7.30 9.77
CA TYR A 91 -21.87 6.24 10.59
C TYR A 91 -20.96 5.71 11.70
N VAL A 92 -19.65 5.89 11.58
CA VAL A 92 -18.63 5.39 12.49
C VAL A 92 -18.20 6.55 13.38
N ASP A 93 -18.13 6.33 14.69
CA ASP A 93 -17.56 7.32 15.61
C ASP A 93 -16.02 7.30 15.60
N VAL A 94 -15.40 8.40 16.03
CA VAL A 94 -13.95 8.57 16.02
C VAL A 94 -13.23 7.48 16.81
N ASP A 95 -13.75 7.08 17.98
CA ASP A 95 -13.14 6.05 18.83
C ASP A 95 -13.11 4.69 18.12
N MET A 96 -14.21 4.31 17.46
CA MET A 96 -14.30 3.08 16.69
C MET A 96 -13.40 3.12 15.47
N PHE A 97 -13.34 4.25 14.76
CA PHE A 97 -12.43 4.47 13.65
C PHE A 97 -10.96 4.31 14.07
N CYS A 98 -10.53 5.02 15.12
CA CYS A 98 -9.16 4.95 15.63
C CYS A 98 -8.78 3.54 16.06
N LYS A 99 -9.69 2.83 16.73
CA LYS A 99 -9.49 1.43 17.12
C LYS A 99 -9.38 0.49 15.92
N LEU A 100 -10.22 0.66 14.91
CA LEU A 100 -10.20 -0.17 13.70
C LEU A 100 -8.89 0.00 12.93
N PHE A 101 -8.40 1.24 12.79
CA PHE A 101 -7.23 1.56 11.97
C PHE A 101 -5.92 1.68 12.77
N GLU A 102 -5.93 1.36 14.07
CA GLU A 102 -4.77 1.45 14.95
C GLU A 102 -4.15 2.87 14.95
N ILE A 103 -5.00 3.88 15.10
CA ILE A 103 -4.61 5.30 15.13
C ILE A 103 -4.48 5.72 16.60
N GLU A 104 -3.28 6.11 17.00
CA GLU A 104 -2.96 6.54 18.36
C GLU A 104 -3.25 8.04 18.59
N GLU A 105 -2.98 8.87 17.59
CA GLU A 105 -3.19 10.32 17.62
C GLU A 105 -4.16 10.69 16.49
N TYR A 106 -5.32 11.21 16.87
CA TYR A 106 -6.35 11.69 15.95
C TYR A 106 -6.31 13.22 15.88
N ASP A 107 -6.23 13.76 14.68
CA ASP A 107 -6.35 15.18 14.38
C ASP A 107 -7.80 15.48 13.98
N GLU A 108 -8.48 16.29 14.80
CA GLU A 108 -9.86 16.72 14.55
C GLU A 108 -9.99 17.69 13.37
N GLU A 109 -8.88 18.31 12.93
CA GLU A 109 -8.87 19.19 11.75
C GLU A 109 -8.77 18.41 10.42
N ASP A 110 -8.36 17.14 10.46
CA ASP A 110 -8.21 16.26 9.30
C ASP A 110 -9.40 15.29 9.13
N ASP A 111 -9.65 14.88 7.88
CA ASP A 111 -10.59 13.79 7.58
C ASP A 111 -10.03 12.42 7.99
N TYR A 112 -10.85 11.37 7.88
CA TYR A 112 -10.42 10.02 8.25
C TYR A 112 -9.23 9.53 7.41
N TYR A 113 -9.17 9.89 6.12
CA TYR A 113 -8.07 9.46 5.28
C TYR A 113 -6.75 10.17 5.65
N GLY A 114 -6.80 11.48 5.93
CA GLY A 114 -5.70 12.29 6.45
C GLY A 114 -5.14 11.70 7.75
N ASN A 115 -6.02 11.32 8.66
CA ASN A 115 -5.65 10.64 9.89
C ASN A 115 -4.94 9.29 9.65
N ILE A 116 -5.39 8.48 8.67
CA ILE A 116 -4.66 7.26 8.28
C ILE A 116 -3.27 7.61 7.69
N LEU A 117 -3.17 8.68 6.89
CA LEU A 117 -1.90 9.13 6.32
C LEU A 117 -0.91 9.62 7.38
N GLY A 118 -1.39 10.20 8.49
CA GLY A 118 -0.57 10.57 9.65
C GLY A 118 -0.13 9.36 10.49
N SER A 119 -0.90 8.26 10.47
CA SER A 119 -0.67 7.09 11.32
C SER A 119 0.68 6.38 11.06
N THR A 120 1.37 6.01 12.14
CA THR A 120 2.61 5.21 12.10
C THR A 120 2.35 3.71 11.85
N SER A 121 1.09 3.29 11.80
CA SER A 121 0.67 1.92 11.53
C SER A 121 1.08 1.44 10.13
N LYS A 122 0.96 0.12 9.91
CA LYS A 122 1.22 -0.49 8.59
C LYS A 122 0.26 0.02 7.52
N ILE A 123 -1.01 0.27 7.87
CA ILE A 123 -1.98 0.81 6.92
C ILE A 123 -1.64 2.26 6.54
N GLY A 124 -1.19 3.07 7.49
CA GLY A 124 -0.67 4.40 7.18
C GLY A 124 0.54 4.35 6.26
N TYR A 125 1.49 3.44 6.52
CA TYR A 125 2.65 3.24 5.64
C TYR A 125 2.24 2.89 4.20
N VAL A 126 1.33 1.93 4.05
CA VAL A 126 0.81 1.51 2.74
C VAL A 126 0.13 2.67 2.04
N CYS A 127 -0.67 3.46 2.77
CA CYS A 127 -1.33 4.63 2.22
C CYS A 127 -0.34 5.65 1.65
N ARG A 128 0.66 6.03 2.44
CA ARG A 128 1.72 6.95 1.99
C ARG A 128 2.51 6.39 0.80
N THR A 129 2.86 5.12 0.85
CA THR A 129 3.66 4.47 -0.21
C THR A 129 2.89 4.38 -1.53
N GLY A 130 1.60 4.03 -1.47
CA GLY A 130 0.71 4.01 -2.62
C GLY A 130 0.52 5.41 -3.24
N LEU A 131 0.42 6.47 -2.43
CA LEU A 131 0.31 7.84 -2.93
C LEU A 131 1.58 8.28 -3.67
N ILE A 132 2.75 8.07 -3.06
CA ILE A 132 4.04 8.40 -3.67
C ILE A 132 4.22 7.65 -5.00
N TYR A 133 3.83 6.38 -5.04
CA TYR A 133 3.95 5.58 -6.25
C TYR A 133 2.96 6.02 -7.34
N ASN A 134 1.72 6.34 -6.98
CA ASN A 134 0.75 6.93 -7.91
C ASN A 134 1.26 8.24 -8.52
N GLU A 135 1.86 9.12 -7.71
CA GLU A 135 2.44 10.38 -8.22
C GLU A 135 3.56 10.10 -9.23
N LYS A 136 4.39 9.09 -8.97
CA LYS A 136 5.42 8.66 -9.90
C LYS A 136 4.82 8.18 -11.23
N LEU A 137 3.83 7.29 -11.19
CA LEU A 137 3.16 6.77 -12.39
C LEU A 137 2.49 7.88 -13.20
N ALA A 138 1.85 8.83 -12.52
CA ALA A 138 1.22 9.98 -13.18
C ALA A 138 2.25 10.86 -13.91
N LYS A 139 3.43 11.07 -13.33
CA LYS A 139 4.53 11.80 -13.98
C LYS A 139 5.04 11.06 -15.22
N GLU A 140 5.24 9.75 -15.12
CA GLU A 140 5.69 8.92 -16.24
C GLU A 140 4.70 8.98 -17.43
N ILE A 141 3.40 8.88 -17.17
CA ILE A 141 2.36 9.00 -18.21
C ILE A 141 2.38 10.39 -18.89
N ILE A 142 2.49 11.46 -18.10
CA ILE A 142 2.55 12.83 -18.64
C ILE A 142 3.81 13.05 -19.49
N GLU A 143 4.94 12.45 -19.11
CA GLU A 143 6.18 12.54 -19.87
C GLU A 143 6.10 11.75 -21.18
N GLU A 144 5.54 10.54 -21.15
CA GLU A 144 5.31 9.73 -22.36
C GLU A 144 4.42 10.48 -23.37
N ASP A 145 3.29 11.03 -22.92
CA ASP A 145 2.37 11.82 -23.75
C ASP A 145 3.01 13.07 -24.38
N ARG A 146 4.06 13.64 -23.76
CA ARG A 146 4.79 14.80 -24.29
C ARG A 146 5.83 14.44 -25.35
N THR A 147 6.22 13.16 -25.39
CA THR A 147 7.25 12.65 -26.31
C THR A 147 6.69 11.91 -27.53
N MET A 148 5.36 11.71 -27.57
CA MET A 148 4.61 11.24 -28.74
C MET A 148 4.15 12.38 -29.64
#